data_AF-A0A6M1ZY54-F1
#
_entry.id   AF-A0A6M1ZY54-F1
#
_cell.length_a   1.000
_cell.length_b   1.000
_cell.length_c   1.000
_cell.angle_alpha   90.00
_cell.angle_beta   90.00
_cell.angle_gamma   90.00
#
_symmetry.space_group_name_H-M   'P 1'
#
loop_
_entity.id
_entity.type
_entity.pdbx_description
1 polymer ?
#
loop_
_entity_poly.entity_id
_entity_poly.type
_entity_poly.pdbx_seq_one_letter_code
_entity_poly.pdbx_strand_id
1 'polypeptide(L)'
;MIFDGPWHQIPDGCTAVTISLDGRLQSDLDWAKAQSMAQEISEKGFKIFWDLELGLFNRLLHPISDEMQLKTLGLAIEHFYKSIWSEFSENTVGLCLYRGSLDLSSQYPWSDEQQENFLLWCQESNIDSTDPFSKKLYCRDAGTEYLNLLANFVPEAIIPFILLDARNVQDPFKCLRLLDPERTDRFSRALKGSVVSTRDYLWNEIGIMESISVNTGLYLPHSKNYRECNHKNYENTFCALDQHKIPYRLIAEDHLITDWDGLDYLLVDPQSISRMGQRKILGFCAAGGTVVSMDGQEIGVPNEMNIDQFMKSSR
;
A
#
# COMPACT_ATOMS: atom_id res chain seq x y z
N MET A 1 -4.37 -11.87 -13.15
CA MET A 1 -2.98 -11.98 -12.68
C MET A 1 -2.07 -11.28 -13.67
N ILE A 2 -1.17 -10.43 -13.17
CA ILE A 2 -0.14 -9.73 -13.94
C ILE A 2 1.15 -10.54 -13.81
N PHE A 3 1.69 -11.02 -14.93
CA PHE A 3 2.92 -11.80 -14.94
C PHE A 3 4.16 -10.90 -14.88
N ASP A 4 5.14 -11.26 -14.05
CA ASP A 4 6.40 -10.53 -13.85
C ASP A 4 7.57 -11.43 -14.25
N GLY A 5 7.71 -11.65 -15.56
CA GLY A 5 8.69 -12.57 -16.12
C GLY A 5 8.80 -12.46 -17.64
N PRO A 6 9.59 -13.34 -18.29
CA PRO A 6 9.79 -13.29 -19.73
C PRO A 6 8.48 -13.52 -20.50
N TRP A 7 8.04 -12.55 -21.28
CA TRP A 7 6.73 -12.55 -21.97
C TRP A 7 6.48 -13.74 -22.93
N HIS A 8 7.51 -14.50 -23.29
CA HIS A 8 7.36 -15.73 -24.09
C HIS A 8 7.06 -16.99 -23.25
N GLN A 9 7.01 -16.85 -21.92
CA GLN A 9 6.77 -17.92 -20.94
C GLN A 9 5.58 -17.62 -20.04
N ILE A 10 4.58 -16.90 -20.56
CA ILE A 10 3.39 -16.49 -19.80
C ILE A 10 2.61 -17.75 -19.37
N PRO A 11 2.41 -17.99 -18.06
CA PRO A 11 1.59 -19.09 -17.58
C PRO A 11 0.10 -18.91 -17.94
N ASP A 12 -0.63 -20.02 -18.01
CA ASP A 12 -2.08 -19.99 -18.18
C ASP A 12 -2.77 -19.21 -17.04
N GLY A 13 -3.80 -18.42 -17.38
CA GLY A 13 -4.56 -17.59 -16.43
C GLY A 13 -3.99 -16.19 -16.19
N CYS A 14 -2.81 -15.86 -16.74
CA CYS A 14 -2.32 -14.49 -16.80
C CYS A 14 -3.13 -13.66 -17.81
N THR A 15 -3.45 -12.43 -17.43
CA THR A 15 -4.19 -11.48 -18.27
C THR A 15 -3.34 -10.27 -18.66
N ALA A 16 -2.24 -10.05 -17.95
CA ALA A 16 -1.32 -8.95 -18.20
C ALA A 16 0.13 -9.39 -18.04
N VAL A 17 1.05 -8.63 -18.63
CA VAL A 17 2.50 -8.86 -18.58
C VAL A 17 3.21 -7.57 -18.19
N THR A 18 4.24 -7.69 -17.36
CA THR A 18 5.07 -6.56 -16.93
C THR A 18 6.13 -6.23 -17.99
N ILE A 19 6.26 -4.96 -18.34
CA ILE A 19 7.34 -4.43 -19.17
C ILE A 19 8.10 -3.37 -18.38
N SER A 20 9.40 -3.59 -18.17
CA SER A 20 10.26 -2.64 -17.47
C SER A 20 10.78 -1.55 -18.41
N LEU A 21 10.75 -0.31 -17.93
CA LEU A 21 11.24 0.88 -18.60
C LEU A 21 12.31 1.54 -17.74
N ASP A 22 13.45 1.89 -18.32
CA ASP A 22 14.48 2.64 -17.60
C ASP A 22 14.18 4.14 -17.65
N GLY A 23 13.72 4.70 -16.54
CA GLY A 23 13.41 6.12 -16.36
C GLY A 23 14.40 6.85 -15.44
N ARG A 24 15.56 6.26 -15.15
CA ARG A 24 16.58 6.87 -14.30
C ARG A 24 17.16 8.13 -14.95
N LEU A 25 17.72 9.04 -14.15
CA LEU A 25 18.36 10.28 -14.63
C LEU A 25 19.45 10.09 -15.70
N GLN A 26 20.09 8.90 -15.73
CA GLN A 26 21.16 8.56 -16.66
C GLN A 26 20.66 7.84 -17.91
N SER A 27 19.37 7.53 -17.98
CA SER A 27 18.73 6.86 -19.11
C SER A 27 18.71 7.78 -20.33
N ASP A 28 18.85 7.20 -21.52
CA ASP A 28 18.59 7.89 -22.79
C ASP A 28 17.09 7.94 -23.13
N LEU A 29 16.27 7.25 -22.34
CA LEU A 29 14.83 7.06 -22.54
C LEU A 29 14.50 6.40 -23.90
N ASP A 30 15.44 5.66 -24.50
CA ASP A 30 15.17 4.88 -25.71
C ASP A 30 14.43 3.59 -25.35
N TRP A 31 13.12 3.63 -25.56
CA TRP A 31 12.23 2.52 -25.26
C TRP A 31 11.70 1.80 -26.51
N ALA A 32 12.38 1.90 -27.66
CA ALA A 32 11.95 1.25 -28.91
C ALA A 32 11.76 -0.27 -28.74
N LYS A 33 12.62 -0.92 -27.95
CA LYS A 33 12.49 -2.36 -27.64
C LYS A 33 11.24 -2.67 -26.81
N ALA A 34 10.92 -1.81 -25.84
CA ALA A 34 9.75 -1.98 -25.00
C ALA A 34 8.46 -1.75 -25.80
N GLN A 35 8.45 -0.79 -26.73
CA GLN A 35 7.34 -0.57 -27.67
C GLN A 35 7.12 -1.79 -28.58
N SER A 36 8.17 -2.33 -29.18
CA SER A 36 8.05 -3.55 -30.00
C SER A 36 7.49 -4.73 -29.20
N MET A 37 7.96 -4.90 -27.95
CA MET A 37 7.46 -5.93 -27.05
C MET A 37 5.99 -5.71 -26.68
N ALA A 38 5.60 -4.47 -26.40
CA ALA A 38 4.22 -4.10 -26.07
C ALA A 38 3.25 -4.37 -27.23
N GLN A 39 3.68 -4.11 -28.45
CA GLN A 39 2.92 -4.43 -29.66
C GLN A 39 2.67 -5.95 -29.76
N GLU A 40 3.72 -6.77 -29.64
CA GLU A 40 3.60 -8.23 -29.71
C GLU A 40 2.71 -8.81 -28.59
N ILE A 41 2.83 -8.27 -27.36
CA ILE A 41 2.00 -8.67 -26.21
C ILE A 41 0.52 -8.30 -26.45
N SER A 42 0.27 -7.10 -26.98
CA SER A 42 -1.08 -6.61 -27.27
C SER A 42 -1.76 -7.39 -28.40
N GLU A 43 -1.03 -7.73 -29.46
CA GLU A 43 -1.52 -8.57 -30.57
C GLU A 43 -1.91 -9.98 -30.10
N LYS A 44 -1.25 -10.48 -29.05
CA LYS A 44 -1.59 -11.75 -28.38
C LYS A 44 -2.77 -11.62 -27.41
N GLY A 45 -3.35 -10.42 -27.25
CA GLY A 45 -4.53 -10.16 -26.43
C GLY A 45 -4.23 -9.92 -24.95
N PHE A 46 -2.97 -9.80 -24.54
CA PHE A 46 -2.61 -9.49 -23.17
C PHE A 46 -2.65 -7.98 -22.90
N LYS A 47 -2.89 -7.61 -21.65
CA LYS A 47 -2.70 -6.25 -21.13
C LYS A 47 -1.24 -6.04 -20.69
N ILE A 48 -0.86 -4.78 -20.48
CA ILE A 48 0.50 -4.38 -20.14
C ILE A 48 0.50 -3.67 -18.79
N PHE A 49 1.37 -4.11 -17.91
CA PHE A 49 1.71 -3.41 -16.68
C PHE A 49 3.10 -2.78 -16.84
N TRP A 50 3.21 -1.47 -16.70
CA TRP A 50 4.46 -0.77 -16.93
C TRP A 50 5.23 -0.62 -15.63
N ASP A 51 6.49 -1.04 -15.61
CA ASP A 51 7.37 -0.87 -14.45
C ASP A 51 8.46 0.14 -14.76
N LEU A 52 8.25 1.39 -14.31
CA LEU A 52 9.15 2.50 -14.60
C LEU A 52 10.21 2.63 -13.50
N GLU A 53 11.42 2.19 -13.82
CA GLU A 53 12.56 2.26 -12.93
C GLU A 53 13.11 3.69 -12.88
N LEU A 54 12.74 4.44 -11.85
CA LEU A 54 13.21 5.83 -11.63
C LEU A 54 14.51 5.93 -10.82
N GLY A 55 14.97 4.84 -10.21
CA GLY A 55 16.17 4.83 -9.37
C GLY A 55 16.01 5.65 -8.08
N LEU A 56 14.92 5.40 -7.35
CA LEU A 56 14.57 6.18 -6.16
C LEU A 56 15.40 5.84 -4.91
N PHE A 57 15.32 6.71 -3.91
CA PHE A 57 15.95 6.62 -2.59
C PHE A 57 17.47 6.48 -2.64
N ASN A 58 18.04 5.32 -2.30
CA ASN A 58 19.50 5.13 -2.23
C ASN A 58 20.19 5.19 -3.59
N ARG A 59 19.41 5.26 -4.67
CA ARG A 59 19.89 5.37 -6.04
C ARG A 59 19.71 6.76 -6.65
N LEU A 60 19.17 7.70 -5.88
CA LEU A 60 19.13 9.11 -6.27
C LEU A 60 20.55 9.68 -6.31
N LEU A 61 20.79 10.61 -7.25
CA LEU A 61 22.08 11.29 -7.36
C LEU A 61 22.20 12.45 -6.37
N HIS A 62 21.06 13.07 -6.04
CA HIS A 62 20.94 14.20 -5.13
C HIS A 62 19.96 13.87 -3.99
N PRO A 63 19.98 14.64 -2.88
CA PRO A 63 18.99 14.51 -1.81
C PRO A 63 17.55 14.56 -2.33
N ILE A 64 16.62 13.96 -1.59
CA ILE A 64 15.20 13.91 -1.96
C ILE A 64 14.54 15.30 -2.07
N SER A 65 15.14 16.31 -1.42
CA SER A 65 14.75 17.72 -1.50
C SER A 65 15.17 18.42 -2.79
N ASP A 66 15.98 17.79 -3.66
CA ASP A 66 16.44 18.40 -4.90
C ASP A 66 15.31 18.51 -5.94
N GLU A 67 14.83 19.74 -6.16
CA GLU A 67 13.73 20.02 -7.09
C GLU A 67 14.09 19.74 -8.55
N MET A 68 15.36 19.90 -8.94
CA MET A 68 15.78 19.69 -10.32
C MET A 68 15.70 18.21 -10.67
N GLN A 69 16.22 17.35 -9.79
CA GLN A 69 16.09 15.90 -9.87
C GLN A 69 14.63 15.47 -9.95
N LEU A 70 13.75 15.99 -9.08
CA LEU A 70 12.31 15.71 -9.13
C LEU A 70 11.71 16.06 -10.50
N LYS A 71 12.00 17.26 -11.03
CA LYS A 71 11.52 17.70 -12.34
C LYS A 71 12.05 16.82 -13.46
N THR A 72 13.32 16.43 -13.43
CA THR A 72 13.90 15.55 -14.45
C THR A 72 13.28 14.15 -14.43
N LEU A 73 13.03 13.57 -13.25
CA LEU A 73 12.28 12.31 -13.15
C LEU A 73 10.83 12.46 -13.64
N GLY A 74 10.18 13.59 -13.33
CA GLY A 74 8.87 13.94 -13.88
C GLY A 74 8.84 13.97 -15.42
N LEU A 75 9.89 14.50 -16.06
CA LEU A 75 10.01 14.49 -17.52
C LEU A 75 10.12 13.08 -18.10
N ALA A 76 10.73 12.12 -17.38
CA ALA A 76 10.72 10.72 -17.81
C ALA A 76 9.29 10.14 -17.78
N ILE A 77 8.51 10.43 -16.75
CA ILE A 77 7.09 10.02 -16.65
C ILE A 77 6.27 10.65 -17.79
N GLU A 78 6.46 11.95 -18.07
CA GLU A 78 5.79 12.60 -19.20
C GLU A 78 6.20 12.01 -20.55
N HIS A 79 7.48 11.66 -20.71
CA HIS A 79 7.97 11.02 -21.92
C HIS A 79 7.29 9.67 -22.13
N PHE A 80 7.12 8.87 -21.06
CA PHE A 80 6.38 7.60 -21.10
C PHE A 80 4.95 7.81 -21.61
N TYR A 81 4.25 8.78 -21.04
CA TYR A 81 2.89 9.10 -21.47
C TYR A 81 2.81 9.47 -22.96
N LYS A 82 3.71 10.35 -23.42
CA LYS A 82 3.68 10.89 -24.80
C LYS A 82 4.11 9.84 -25.84
N SER A 83 5.13 9.04 -25.53
CA SER A 83 5.78 8.15 -26.49
C SER A 83 5.26 6.71 -26.50
N ILE A 84 4.78 6.21 -25.36
CA ILE A 84 4.36 4.80 -25.21
C ILE A 84 2.87 4.73 -24.91
N TRP A 85 2.43 5.36 -23.83
CA TRP A 85 1.08 5.12 -23.31
C TRP A 85 -0.03 5.51 -24.29
N SER A 86 0.16 6.58 -25.06
CA SER A 86 -0.83 7.04 -26.04
C SER A 86 -1.24 5.95 -27.04
N GLU A 87 -0.30 5.10 -27.46
CA GLU A 87 -0.53 3.97 -28.36
C GLU A 87 -1.15 2.76 -27.64
N PHE A 88 -0.73 2.49 -26.41
CA PHE A 88 -1.14 1.29 -25.64
C PHE A 88 -2.16 1.57 -24.53
N SER A 89 -2.87 2.70 -24.61
CA SER A 89 -3.74 3.16 -23.52
C SER A 89 -4.85 2.16 -23.19
N GLU A 90 -5.50 1.60 -24.21
CA GLU A 90 -6.55 0.57 -24.04
C GLU A 90 -6.00 -0.76 -23.50
N ASN A 91 -4.70 -1.02 -23.69
CA ASN A 91 -4.03 -2.24 -23.24
C ASN A 91 -3.29 -2.07 -21.91
N THR A 92 -3.28 -0.86 -21.33
CA THR A 92 -2.52 -0.58 -20.10
C THR A 92 -3.34 -0.89 -18.85
N VAL A 93 -2.75 -1.65 -17.91
CA VAL A 93 -3.30 -1.89 -16.55
C VAL A 93 -2.94 -0.76 -15.60
N GLY A 94 -1.71 -0.28 -15.65
CA GLY A 94 -1.20 0.76 -14.76
C GLY A 94 0.30 1.00 -14.92
N LEU A 95 0.82 1.92 -14.13
CA LEU A 95 2.22 2.34 -14.12
C LEU A 95 2.80 2.24 -12.71
N CYS A 96 3.73 1.32 -12.49
CA CYS A 96 4.51 1.23 -11.26
C CYS A 96 5.58 2.33 -11.24
N LEU A 97 5.51 3.21 -10.24
CA LEU A 97 6.51 4.26 -10.01
C LEU A 97 7.57 3.86 -9.00
N TYR A 98 7.26 2.87 -8.15
CA TYR A 98 8.21 2.38 -7.16
C TYR A 98 8.03 0.90 -6.90
N ARG A 99 9.14 0.17 -6.97
CA ARG A 99 9.27 -1.22 -6.56
C ARG A 99 10.43 -1.33 -5.58
N GLY A 100 10.17 -1.74 -4.34
CA GLY A 100 11.23 -1.82 -3.33
C GLY A 100 10.75 -2.21 -1.93
N SER A 101 11.56 -1.91 -0.92
CA SER A 101 11.30 -2.28 0.48
C SER A 101 10.14 -1.45 1.05
N LEU A 102 9.25 -2.07 1.84
CA LEU A 102 8.29 -1.35 2.66
C LEU A 102 9.00 -0.46 3.70
N ASP A 103 10.12 -0.96 4.24
CA ASP A 103 10.98 -0.18 5.13
C ASP A 103 11.98 0.63 4.30
N LEU A 104 11.58 1.87 4.00
CA LEU A 104 12.39 2.83 3.25
C LEU A 104 13.64 3.30 4.01
N SER A 105 13.71 3.13 5.34
CA SER A 105 14.80 3.69 6.15
C SER A 105 16.18 3.14 5.78
N SER A 106 16.22 1.89 5.30
CA SER A 106 17.44 1.21 4.84
C SER A 106 18.00 1.79 3.54
N GLN A 107 17.15 2.42 2.74
CA GLN A 107 17.49 3.01 1.44
C GLN A 107 17.40 4.54 1.48
N TYR A 108 17.04 5.14 2.60
CA TYR A 108 16.78 6.56 2.68
C TYR A 108 18.11 7.37 2.61
N PRO A 109 18.20 8.41 1.77
CA PRO A 109 19.42 9.21 1.63
C PRO A 109 19.56 10.19 2.81
N TRP A 110 20.07 9.71 3.93
CA TRP A 110 20.29 10.51 5.14
C TRP A 110 21.42 11.54 4.97
N SER A 111 21.05 12.80 4.74
CA SER A 111 21.93 13.97 4.87
C SER A 111 21.76 14.65 6.23
N ASP A 112 22.62 15.62 6.56
CA ASP A 112 22.48 16.43 7.78
C ASP A 112 21.12 17.15 7.83
N GLU A 113 20.68 17.72 6.69
CA GLU A 113 19.35 18.33 6.53
C GLU A 113 18.22 17.33 6.86
N GLN A 114 18.31 16.10 6.37
CA GLN A 114 17.28 15.09 6.64
C GLN A 114 17.29 14.63 8.11
N GLN A 115 18.44 14.66 8.78
CA GLN A 115 18.52 14.39 10.22
C GLN A 115 17.83 15.52 11.02
N GLU A 116 18.06 16.77 10.65
CA GLU A 116 17.37 17.92 11.27
C GLU A 116 15.85 17.85 11.06
N ASN A 117 15.42 17.57 9.81
CA ASN A 117 14.00 17.40 9.48
C ASN A 117 13.36 16.24 10.25
N PHE A 118 14.07 15.12 10.46
CA PHE A 118 13.60 14.02 11.27
C PHE A 118 13.37 14.43 12.74
N LEU A 119 14.29 15.20 13.32
CA LEU A 119 14.16 15.67 14.70
C LEU A 119 12.97 16.65 14.85
N LEU A 120 12.81 17.56 13.90
CA LEU A 120 11.67 18.48 13.85
C LEU A 120 10.35 17.71 13.72
N TRP A 121 10.27 16.76 12.79
CA TRP A 121 9.10 15.91 12.61
C TRP A 121 8.76 15.11 13.88
N CYS A 122 9.76 14.60 14.60
CA CYS A 122 9.57 13.95 15.89
C CYS A 122 8.97 14.91 16.92
N GLN A 123 9.49 16.14 17.01
CA GLN A 123 8.98 17.15 17.93
C GLN A 123 7.52 17.53 17.62
N GLU A 124 7.20 17.85 16.36
CA GLU A 124 5.86 18.22 15.92
C GLU A 124 4.85 17.09 16.10
N SER A 125 5.29 15.86 15.81
CA SER A 125 4.45 14.68 15.94
C SER A 125 4.39 14.16 17.38
N ASN A 126 5.18 14.72 18.33
CA ASN A 126 5.39 14.24 19.70
C ASN A 126 5.93 12.80 19.76
N ILE A 127 6.72 12.36 18.77
CA ILE A 127 7.30 11.00 18.65
C ILE A 127 8.68 10.97 19.31
N ASP A 128 9.01 9.86 19.98
CA ASP A 128 10.34 9.64 20.55
C ASP A 128 11.37 9.42 19.43
N SER A 129 12.32 10.35 19.29
CA SER A 129 13.39 10.26 18.29
C SER A 129 14.42 9.16 18.58
N THR A 130 14.41 8.59 19.78
CA THR A 130 15.30 7.49 20.17
C THR A 130 14.74 6.11 19.79
N ASP A 131 13.44 6.01 19.52
CA ASP A 131 12.83 4.77 19.01
C ASP A 131 13.30 4.52 17.56
N PRO A 132 13.97 3.38 17.28
CA PRO A 132 14.38 3.02 15.93
C PRO A 132 13.23 2.98 14.91
N PHE A 133 12.00 2.70 15.36
CA PHE A 133 10.84 2.67 14.47
C PHE A 133 10.43 4.06 13.99
N SER A 134 10.71 5.12 14.75
CA SER A 134 10.43 6.51 14.38
C SER A 134 11.11 6.91 13.07
N LYS A 135 12.36 6.46 12.85
CA LYS A 135 13.05 6.69 11.58
C LYS A 135 12.33 6.02 10.40
N LYS A 136 11.79 4.82 10.59
CA LYS A 136 11.04 4.12 9.53
C LYS A 136 9.77 4.87 9.14
N LEU A 137 9.05 5.39 10.13
CA LEU A 137 7.84 6.19 9.92
C LEU A 137 8.13 7.53 9.24
N TYR A 138 9.22 8.19 9.62
CA TYR A 138 9.68 9.39 8.94
C TYR A 138 10.03 9.12 7.48
N CYS A 139 10.82 8.07 7.21
CA CYS A 139 11.18 7.70 5.84
C CYS A 139 9.95 7.30 5.00
N ARG A 140 8.97 6.61 5.61
CA ARG A 140 7.65 6.35 5.00
C ARG A 140 7.00 7.65 4.59
N ASP A 141 6.85 8.62 5.50
CA ASP A 141 6.17 9.88 5.22
C ASP A 141 6.88 10.69 4.13
N ALA A 142 8.18 10.93 4.30
CA ALA A 142 8.96 11.70 3.34
C ALA A 142 9.05 11.01 1.97
N GLY A 143 9.20 9.68 1.95
CA GLY A 143 9.25 8.92 0.72
C GLY A 143 7.92 8.89 -0.01
N THR A 144 6.81 8.74 0.72
CA THR A 144 5.47 8.75 0.12
C THR A 144 5.10 10.13 -0.40
N GLU A 145 5.47 11.20 0.30
CA GLU A 145 5.30 12.57 -0.19
C GLU A 145 6.04 12.78 -1.52
N TYR A 146 7.29 12.33 -1.61
CA TYR A 146 8.06 12.40 -2.85
C TYR A 146 7.42 11.60 -3.99
N LEU A 147 6.89 10.40 -3.70
CA LEU A 147 6.13 9.61 -4.67
C LEU A 147 4.85 10.33 -5.10
N ASN A 148 4.12 10.98 -4.20
CA ASN A 148 2.94 11.78 -4.52
C ASN A 148 3.29 12.96 -5.44
N LEU A 149 4.44 13.61 -5.23
CA LEU A 149 4.95 14.65 -6.12
C LEU A 149 5.26 14.10 -7.52
N LEU A 150 5.89 12.92 -7.62
CA LEU A 150 6.11 12.25 -8.91
C LEU A 150 4.80 11.83 -9.59
N ALA A 151 3.82 11.35 -8.80
CA ALA A 151 2.52 10.97 -9.32
C ALA A 151 1.77 12.15 -9.94
N ASN A 152 2.08 13.42 -9.61
CA ASN A 152 1.52 14.60 -10.28
C ASN A 152 1.84 14.67 -11.77
N PHE A 153 2.90 13.99 -12.23
CA PHE A 153 3.25 13.88 -13.64
C PHE A 153 2.52 12.72 -14.34
N VAL A 154 1.82 11.86 -13.59
CA VAL A 154 1.02 10.77 -14.14
C VAL A 154 -0.39 11.30 -14.49
N PRO A 155 -0.85 11.12 -15.74
CA PRO A 155 -2.21 11.48 -16.13
C PRO A 155 -3.26 10.74 -15.30
N GLU A 156 -4.39 11.38 -15.02
CA GLU A 156 -5.50 10.78 -14.24
C GLU A 156 -6.05 9.48 -14.84
N ALA A 157 -5.92 9.29 -16.15
CA ALA A 157 -6.34 8.07 -16.84
C ALA A 157 -5.45 6.84 -16.54
N ILE A 158 -4.27 7.04 -15.95
CA ILE A 158 -3.33 5.97 -15.61
C ILE A 158 -3.35 5.75 -14.11
N ILE A 159 -3.62 4.51 -13.69
CA ILE A 159 -3.55 4.12 -12.29
C ILE A 159 -2.07 3.99 -11.89
N PRO A 160 -1.56 4.79 -10.93
CA PRO A 160 -0.19 4.65 -10.46
C PRO A 160 -0.12 3.51 -9.43
N PHE A 161 0.97 2.74 -9.49
CA PHE A 161 1.23 1.61 -8.62
C PHE A 161 2.50 1.79 -7.79
N ILE A 162 2.50 1.19 -6.60
CA ILE A 162 3.70 0.94 -5.79
C ILE A 162 3.76 -0.52 -5.36
N LEU A 163 4.90 -1.16 -5.55
CA LEU A 163 5.16 -2.56 -5.24
C LEU A 163 6.11 -2.63 -4.05
N LEU A 164 5.57 -2.99 -2.88
CA LEU A 164 6.29 -2.96 -1.61
C LEU A 164 6.62 -4.38 -1.14
N ASP A 165 7.88 -4.60 -0.78
CA ASP A 165 8.39 -5.81 -0.16
C ASP A 165 8.37 -5.67 1.36
N ALA A 166 7.41 -6.36 1.98
CA ALA A 166 7.15 -6.33 3.41
C ALA A 166 7.85 -7.47 4.17
N ARG A 167 8.64 -8.33 3.50
CA ARG A 167 9.32 -9.48 4.13
C ARG A 167 10.21 -9.11 5.32
N ASN A 168 10.70 -7.88 5.38
CA ASN A 168 11.54 -7.41 6.48
C ASN A 168 10.76 -6.80 7.66
N VAL A 169 9.42 -6.79 7.62
CA VAL A 169 8.56 -6.22 8.66
C VAL A 169 7.58 -7.30 9.14
N GLN A 170 8.04 -8.10 10.11
CA GLN A 170 7.29 -9.26 10.62
C GLN A 170 6.28 -8.89 11.71
N ASP A 171 6.40 -7.70 12.29
CA ASP A 171 5.49 -7.19 13.30
C ASP A 171 4.25 -6.59 12.59
N PRO A 172 3.05 -7.18 12.75
CA PRO A 172 1.87 -6.76 12.01
C PRO A 172 1.48 -5.31 12.25
N PHE A 173 1.63 -4.84 13.49
CA PHE A 173 1.28 -3.47 13.83
C PHE A 173 2.27 -2.47 13.22
N LYS A 174 3.58 -2.77 13.24
CA LYS A 174 4.59 -1.97 12.52
C LYS A 174 4.38 -2.00 11.02
N CYS A 175 4.10 -3.17 10.45
CA CYS A 175 3.79 -3.32 9.03
C CYS A 175 2.60 -2.44 8.65
N LEU A 176 1.55 -2.49 9.45
CA LEU A 176 0.38 -1.66 9.26
C LEU A 176 0.68 -0.16 9.32
N ARG A 177 1.43 0.29 10.33
CA ARG A 177 1.83 1.69 10.40
C ARG A 177 2.65 2.10 9.19
N LEU A 178 3.50 1.22 8.64
CA LEU A 178 4.23 1.52 7.41
C LEU A 178 3.32 1.57 6.16
N LEU A 179 2.22 0.82 6.17
CA LEU A 179 1.21 0.73 5.12
C LEU A 179 0.06 1.72 5.30
N ASP A 180 0.29 2.85 5.95
CA ASP A 180 -0.74 3.83 6.25
C ASP A 180 -1.54 4.21 4.97
N PRO A 181 -2.83 3.81 4.86
CA PRO A 181 -3.60 4.02 3.65
C PRO A 181 -3.84 5.51 3.38
N GLU A 182 -3.91 6.35 4.42
CA GLU A 182 -4.06 7.81 4.27
C GLU A 182 -2.87 8.43 3.51
N ARG A 183 -1.69 7.81 3.59
CA ARG A 183 -0.49 8.31 2.91
C ARG A 183 -0.42 7.87 1.45
N THR A 184 -1.05 6.75 1.12
CA THR A 184 -0.87 6.04 -0.15
C THR A 184 -2.17 5.93 -0.95
N ASP A 185 -3.16 6.76 -0.64
CA ASP A 185 -4.51 6.78 -1.23
C ASP A 185 -4.50 6.93 -2.75
N ARG A 186 -3.52 7.64 -3.30
CA ARG A 186 -3.34 7.82 -4.74
C ARG A 186 -2.85 6.58 -5.47
N PHE A 187 -2.27 5.61 -4.77
CA PHE A 187 -1.60 4.46 -5.37
C PHE A 187 -2.41 3.17 -5.21
N SER A 188 -2.44 2.38 -6.29
CA SER A 188 -2.69 0.95 -6.16
C SER A 188 -1.45 0.26 -5.61
N ARG A 189 -1.57 -0.41 -4.46
CA ARG A 189 -0.42 -1.04 -3.81
C ARG A 189 -0.39 -2.52 -4.11
N ALA A 190 0.81 -3.07 -4.25
CA ALA A 190 1.03 -4.50 -4.25
C ALA A 190 2.02 -4.87 -3.14
N LEU A 191 1.69 -5.85 -2.29
CA LEU A 191 2.52 -6.27 -1.17
C LEU A 191 3.11 -7.67 -1.37
N LYS A 192 4.41 -7.79 -1.09
CA LYS A 192 5.15 -9.07 -1.11
C LYS A 192 5.54 -9.46 0.29
N GLY A 193 5.12 -10.66 0.70
CA GLY A 193 5.44 -11.23 2.02
C GLY A 193 4.92 -10.41 3.20
N SER A 194 3.81 -9.69 3.04
CA SER A 194 3.15 -8.99 4.13
C SER A 194 2.58 -9.98 5.14
N VAL A 195 2.75 -9.67 6.42
CA VAL A 195 2.09 -10.36 7.54
C VAL A 195 0.67 -9.84 7.78
N VAL A 196 0.31 -8.70 7.20
CA VAL A 196 -1.05 -8.16 7.26
C VAL A 196 -1.76 -8.32 5.93
N SER A 197 -3.02 -8.77 6.01
CA SER A 197 -3.91 -8.85 4.85
C SER A 197 -4.60 -7.50 4.63
N THR A 198 -4.34 -6.88 3.48
CA THR A 198 -4.92 -5.59 3.06
C THR A 198 -5.76 -5.77 1.79
N ARG A 199 -6.46 -4.72 1.34
CA ARG A 199 -7.11 -4.71 0.01
C ARG A 199 -6.11 -4.74 -1.14
N ASP A 200 -4.83 -4.52 -0.84
CA ASP A 200 -3.78 -4.37 -1.82
C ASP A 200 -3.61 -5.64 -2.64
N TYR A 201 -3.08 -5.48 -3.84
CA TYR A 201 -2.65 -6.61 -4.64
C TYR A 201 -1.59 -7.41 -3.88
N LEU A 202 -1.55 -8.72 -4.09
CA LEU A 202 -0.44 -9.54 -3.61
C LEU A 202 0.56 -9.68 -4.73
N TRP A 203 1.86 -9.60 -4.47
CA TRP A 203 2.86 -9.93 -5.49
C TRP A 203 3.94 -10.85 -4.95
N ASN A 204 4.44 -11.70 -5.84
CA ASN A 204 5.46 -12.70 -5.54
C ASN A 204 6.47 -12.78 -6.70
N GLU A 205 7.25 -13.86 -6.79
CA GLU A 205 8.25 -14.03 -7.85
C GLU A 205 7.64 -14.33 -9.23
N ILE A 206 6.34 -14.62 -9.30
CA ILE A 206 5.62 -14.93 -10.55
C ILE A 206 4.90 -13.67 -11.06
N GLY A 207 4.40 -12.83 -10.14
CA GLY A 207 3.81 -11.54 -10.48
C GLY A 207 2.77 -11.07 -9.49
N ILE A 208 1.83 -10.24 -9.97
CA ILE A 208 0.84 -9.53 -9.16
C ILE A 208 -0.54 -10.21 -9.31
N MET A 209 -1.18 -10.46 -8.18
CA MET A 209 -2.46 -11.14 -8.05
C MET A 209 -3.45 -10.22 -7.32
N GLU A 210 -4.72 -10.29 -7.71
CA GLU A 210 -5.78 -9.61 -6.97
C GLU A 210 -5.92 -10.19 -5.56
N SER A 211 -6.33 -9.35 -4.62
CA SER A 211 -6.62 -9.80 -3.26
C SER A 211 -7.83 -10.73 -3.23
N ILE A 212 -7.79 -11.69 -2.31
CA ILE A 212 -8.90 -12.61 -2.09
C ILE A 212 -10.06 -11.82 -1.48
N SER A 213 -11.29 -12.09 -1.92
CA SER A 213 -12.47 -11.54 -1.25
C SER A 213 -12.51 -12.02 0.20
N VAL A 214 -12.67 -11.08 1.13
CA VAL A 214 -12.77 -11.38 2.56
C VAL A 214 -14.07 -10.81 3.10
N ASN A 215 -14.64 -11.50 4.08
CA ASN A 215 -15.86 -11.07 4.77
C ASN A 215 -15.58 -10.45 6.14
N THR A 216 -14.31 -10.38 6.55
CA THR A 216 -13.89 -9.93 7.87
C THR A 216 -13.02 -8.68 7.72
N GLY A 217 -13.44 -7.59 8.34
CA GLY A 217 -12.67 -6.35 8.46
C GLY A 217 -12.03 -6.23 9.83
N LEU A 218 -10.83 -5.65 9.90
CA LEU A 218 -10.20 -5.18 11.12
C LEU A 218 -10.17 -3.66 11.08
N TYR A 219 -10.96 -3.03 11.95
CA TYR A 219 -11.02 -1.59 12.08
C TYR A 219 -9.71 -1.04 12.59
N LEU A 220 -9.24 0.05 11.99
CA LEU A 220 -8.07 0.79 12.42
C LEU A 220 -8.47 2.20 12.82
N PRO A 221 -8.03 2.66 13.99
CA PRO A 221 -8.37 3.99 14.44
C PRO A 221 -7.71 5.02 13.53
N HIS A 222 -8.28 6.23 13.51
CA HIS A 222 -7.64 7.36 12.84
C HIS A 222 -6.16 7.47 13.28
N SER A 223 -5.28 7.78 12.33
CA SER A 223 -3.84 7.96 12.52
C SER A 223 -3.41 8.72 13.79
N LYS A 224 -4.19 9.74 14.19
CA LYS A 224 -3.95 10.55 15.40
C LYS A 224 -4.10 9.77 16.72
N ASN A 225 -4.90 8.71 16.71
CA ASN A 225 -5.25 7.92 17.90
C ASN A 225 -4.37 6.66 18.06
N TYR A 226 -3.44 6.36 17.13
CA TYR A 226 -2.54 5.20 17.24
C TYR A 226 -1.67 5.18 18.51
N ARG A 227 -1.50 6.32 19.17
CA ARG A 227 -0.75 6.45 20.43
C ARG A 227 -1.54 5.96 21.64
N GLU A 228 -2.86 6.15 21.57
CA GLU A 228 -3.78 5.86 22.66
C GLU A 228 -4.35 4.44 22.53
N CYS A 229 -4.26 3.83 21.34
CA CYS A 229 -4.74 2.46 21.16
C CYS A 229 -3.88 1.45 21.90
N ASN A 230 -4.52 0.41 22.43
CA ASN A 230 -3.84 -0.68 23.09
C ASN A 230 -3.30 -1.65 22.04
N HIS A 231 -2.01 -1.52 21.69
CA HIS A 231 -1.37 -2.32 20.63
C HIS A 231 -1.50 -3.82 20.88
N LYS A 232 -1.60 -4.22 22.15
CA LYS A 232 -1.76 -5.61 22.57
C LYS A 232 -3.06 -6.23 22.05
N ASN A 233 -4.15 -5.47 21.97
CA ASN A 233 -5.43 -5.99 21.46
C ASN A 233 -5.33 -6.33 19.98
N TYR A 234 -4.67 -5.47 19.19
CA TYR A 234 -4.39 -5.72 17.78
C TYR A 234 -3.46 -6.93 17.60
N GLU A 235 -2.34 -6.98 18.32
CA GLU A 235 -1.39 -8.10 18.24
C GLU A 235 -2.06 -9.45 18.56
N ASN A 236 -2.83 -9.51 19.64
CA ASN A 236 -3.58 -10.72 20.02
C ASN A 236 -4.59 -11.11 18.93
N THR A 237 -5.29 -10.13 18.37
CA THR A 237 -6.29 -10.35 17.32
C THR A 237 -5.65 -10.86 16.05
N PHE A 238 -4.52 -10.29 15.60
CA PHE A 238 -3.76 -10.79 14.46
C PHE A 238 -3.33 -12.24 14.68
N CYS A 239 -2.74 -12.54 15.84
CA CYS A 239 -2.32 -13.91 16.17
C CYS A 239 -3.50 -14.90 16.12
N ALA A 240 -4.67 -14.50 16.63
CA ALA A 240 -5.85 -15.35 16.64
C ALA A 240 -6.41 -15.59 15.21
N LEU A 241 -6.48 -14.53 14.39
CA LEU A 241 -6.91 -14.64 12.99
C LEU A 241 -5.98 -15.56 12.19
N ASP A 242 -4.66 -15.41 12.36
CA ASP A 242 -3.66 -16.24 11.69
C ASP A 242 -3.73 -17.71 12.13
N GLN A 243 -3.86 -17.97 13.43
CA GLN A 243 -4.01 -19.32 13.97
C GLN A 243 -5.25 -20.04 13.44
N HIS A 244 -6.33 -19.28 13.23
CA HIS A 244 -7.59 -19.79 12.68
C HIS A 244 -7.66 -19.72 11.15
N LYS A 245 -6.63 -19.18 10.48
CA LYS A 245 -6.58 -18.95 9.02
C LYS A 245 -7.77 -18.14 8.51
N ILE A 246 -8.25 -17.17 9.30
CA ILE A 246 -9.36 -16.29 8.93
C ILE A 246 -8.78 -15.15 8.09
N PRO A 247 -9.09 -15.06 6.80
CA PRO A 247 -8.63 -13.95 5.99
C PRO A 247 -9.38 -12.68 6.40
N TYR A 248 -8.65 -11.58 6.54
CA TYR A 248 -9.22 -10.31 6.97
C TYR A 248 -8.73 -9.17 6.09
N ARG A 249 -9.33 -8.00 6.24
CA ARG A 249 -8.93 -6.77 5.58
C ARG A 249 -8.83 -5.66 6.59
N LEU A 250 -7.72 -4.96 6.56
CA LEU A 250 -7.54 -3.72 7.32
C LEU A 250 -8.41 -2.61 6.75
N ILE A 251 -9.15 -1.90 7.61
CA ILE A 251 -9.97 -0.74 7.21
C ILE A 251 -9.67 0.44 8.12
N ALA A 252 -9.09 1.49 7.57
CA ALA A 252 -8.94 2.76 8.28
C ALA A 252 -10.29 3.39 8.58
N GLU A 253 -10.40 4.01 9.74
CA GLU A 253 -11.59 4.75 10.17
C GLU A 253 -12.09 5.71 9.08
N ASP A 254 -11.17 6.41 8.40
CA ASP A 254 -11.50 7.37 7.36
C ASP A 254 -12.15 6.73 6.13
N HIS A 255 -11.73 5.52 5.77
CA HIS A 255 -12.24 4.75 4.64
C HIS A 255 -13.36 3.78 5.01
N LEU A 256 -13.82 3.74 6.27
CA LEU A 256 -14.76 2.70 6.73
C LEU A 256 -16.05 2.62 5.89
N ILE A 257 -16.55 3.75 5.41
CA ILE A 257 -17.78 3.80 4.58
C ILE A 257 -17.54 3.27 3.17
N THR A 258 -16.38 3.54 2.57
CA THR A 258 -16.06 3.09 1.20
C THR A 258 -15.57 1.65 1.19
N ASP A 259 -15.05 1.17 2.33
CA ASP A 259 -14.25 -0.05 2.37
C ASP A 259 -14.91 -1.25 3.06
N TRP A 260 -16.10 -1.05 3.63
CA TRP A 260 -16.86 -2.12 4.26
C TRP A 260 -17.61 -3.05 3.31
N ASP A 261 -17.59 -2.77 1.99
CA ASP A 261 -18.36 -3.56 1.04
C ASP A 261 -17.85 -5.00 0.98
N GLY A 262 -18.81 -5.93 0.97
CA GLY A 262 -18.58 -7.37 1.06
C GLY A 262 -18.19 -7.89 2.46
N LEU A 263 -18.21 -7.05 3.51
CA LEU A 263 -17.92 -7.50 4.87
C LEU A 263 -19.16 -7.88 5.66
N ASP A 264 -19.09 -9.01 6.34
CA ASP A 264 -20.06 -9.48 7.31
C ASP A 264 -19.65 -9.09 8.74
N TYR A 265 -18.34 -9.07 9.01
CA TYR A 265 -17.78 -8.84 10.34
C TYR A 265 -16.80 -7.67 10.35
N LEU A 266 -16.85 -6.85 11.40
CA LEU A 266 -15.86 -5.79 11.65
C LEU A 266 -15.34 -5.92 13.08
N LEU A 267 -14.06 -6.29 13.20
CA LEU A 267 -13.37 -6.41 14.48
C LEU A 267 -12.88 -5.03 14.91
N VAL A 268 -13.22 -4.62 16.14
CA VAL A 268 -12.97 -3.27 16.65
C VAL A 268 -12.43 -3.34 18.09
N ASP A 269 -11.38 -2.57 18.36
CA ASP A 269 -10.90 -2.31 19.72
C ASP A 269 -11.72 -1.15 20.32
N PRO A 270 -12.60 -1.39 21.32
CA PRO A 270 -13.55 -0.39 21.82
C PRO A 270 -12.88 0.91 22.28
N GLN A 271 -11.66 0.79 22.81
CA GLN A 271 -10.89 1.92 23.35
C GLN A 271 -10.30 2.82 22.27
N SER A 272 -10.23 2.34 21.03
CA SER A 272 -9.62 3.06 19.90
C SER A 272 -10.64 3.83 19.04
N ILE A 273 -11.94 3.67 19.30
CA ILE A 273 -13.02 4.21 18.47
C ILE A 273 -13.19 5.71 18.75
N SER A 274 -13.06 6.53 17.70
CA SER A 274 -13.44 7.94 17.80
C SER A 274 -14.97 8.11 17.78
N ARG A 275 -15.49 9.28 18.19
CA ARG A 275 -16.92 9.59 18.05
C ARG A 275 -17.41 9.48 16.60
N MET A 276 -16.55 9.82 15.64
CA MET A 276 -16.89 9.68 14.22
C MET A 276 -16.87 8.21 13.81
N GLY A 277 -15.84 7.46 14.21
CA GLY A 277 -15.75 6.02 14.02
C GLY A 277 -16.99 5.28 14.54
N GLN A 278 -17.47 5.60 15.74
CA GLN A 278 -18.69 5.01 16.29
C GLN A 278 -19.92 5.25 15.41
N ARG A 279 -20.07 6.44 14.83
CA ARG A 279 -21.18 6.74 13.90
C ARG A 279 -21.05 5.96 12.60
N LYS A 280 -19.83 5.80 12.08
CA LYS A 280 -19.57 4.97 10.90
C LYS A 280 -19.90 3.51 11.20
N ILE A 281 -19.45 2.97 12.33
CA ILE A 281 -19.75 1.60 12.78
C ILE A 281 -21.27 1.37 12.91
N LEU A 282 -22.04 2.32 13.44
CA LEU A 282 -23.50 2.21 13.47
C LEU A 282 -24.12 2.09 12.07
N GLY A 283 -23.55 2.78 11.08
CA GLY A 283 -23.92 2.61 9.68
C GLY A 283 -23.65 1.18 9.16
N PHE A 284 -22.57 0.55 9.61
CA PHE A 284 -22.19 -0.81 9.21
C PHE A 284 -23.20 -1.82 9.73
N CYS A 285 -23.54 -1.69 11.02
CA CYS A 285 -24.58 -2.50 11.66
C CYS A 285 -25.94 -2.31 10.98
N ALA A 286 -26.29 -1.07 10.61
CA ALA A 286 -27.55 -0.78 9.91
C ALA A 286 -27.62 -1.40 8.52
N ALA A 287 -26.48 -1.62 7.87
CA ALA A 287 -26.36 -2.35 6.60
C ALA A 287 -26.38 -3.89 6.78
N GLY A 288 -26.52 -4.39 8.01
CA GLY A 288 -26.58 -5.82 8.34
C GLY A 288 -25.27 -6.42 8.84
N GLY A 289 -24.20 -5.62 8.96
CA GLY A 289 -22.92 -6.07 9.49
C GLY A 289 -22.95 -6.41 10.98
N THR A 290 -22.00 -7.23 11.42
CA THR A 290 -21.79 -7.64 12.81
C THR A 290 -20.48 -7.06 13.33
N VAL A 291 -20.51 -6.40 14.49
CA VAL A 291 -19.31 -5.85 15.12
C VAL A 291 -18.77 -6.84 16.14
N VAL A 292 -17.45 -7.07 16.09
CA VAL A 292 -16.76 -7.99 16.98
C VAL A 292 -15.83 -7.19 17.89
N SER A 293 -16.11 -7.18 19.20
CA SER A 293 -15.24 -6.52 20.17
C SER A 293 -13.98 -7.35 20.45
N MET A 294 -12.80 -6.74 20.25
CA MET A 294 -11.49 -7.41 20.38
C MET A 294 -11.11 -7.75 21.82
N ASP A 295 -11.52 -6.94 22.80
CA ASP A 295 -11.17 -7.13 24.22
C ASP A 295 -12.32 -7.67 25.07
N GLY A 296 -13.46 -7.96 24.43
CA GLY A 296 -14.67 -8.48 25.06
C GLY A 296 -15.49 -7.42 25.80
N GLN A 297 -15.08 -6.15 25.79
CA GLN A 297 -15.89 -5.06 26.32
C GLN A 297 -16.98 -4.66 25.31
N GLU A 298 -18.19 -4.41 25.80
CA GLU A 298 -19.28 -3.96 24.93
C GLU A 298 -19.01 -2.54 24.41
N ILE A 299 -19.10 -2.37 23.09
CA ILE A 299 -19.04 -1.10 22.37
C ILE A 299 -20.41 -0.39 22.47
N GLY A 300 -21.48 -1.17 22.62
CA GLY A 300 -22.85 -0.67 22.72
C GLY A 300 -23.48 -0.40 21.35
N VAL A 301 -23.18 -1.24 20.36
CA VAL A 301 -23.76 -1.16 19.00
C VAL A 301 -24.69 -2.35 18.72
N PRO A 302 -25.64 -2.21 17.76
CA PRO A 302 -26.46 -3.35 17.35
C PRO A 302 -25.60 -4.46 16.73
N ASN A 303 -26.07 -5.72 16.83
CA ASN A 303 -25.40 -6.89 16.26
C ASN A 303 -23.93 -7.02 16.70
N GLU A 304 -23.69 -6.86 18.00
CA GLU A 304 -22.38 -7.00 18.60
C GLU A 304 -22.14 -8.43 19.11
N MET A 305 -20.90 -8.92 18.98
CA MET A 305 -20.42 -10.14 19.61
C MET A 305 -18.98 -10.00 20.11
N ASN A 306 -18.55 -10.90 20.99
CA ASN A 306 -17.17 -10.91 21.45
C ASN A 306 -16.25 -11.75 20.54
N ILE A 307 -14.94 -11.50 20.60
CA ILE A 307 -13.95 -12.23 19.79
C ILE A 307 -14.02 -13.76 19.99
N ASP A 308 -14.30 -14.24 21.21
CA ASP A 308 -14.40 -15.67 21.49
C ASP A 308 -15.59 -16.35 20.79
N GLN A 309 -16.72 -15.65 20.68
CA GLN A 309 -17.90 -16.11 19.93
C GLN A 309 -17.59 -16.15 18.44
N PHE A 310 -16.99 -15.09 17.91
CA PHE A 310 -16.57 -15.01 16.52
C PHE A 310 -15.60 -16.16 16.15
N MET A 311 -14.57 -16.41 16.96
CA MET A 311 -13.60 -17.47 16.71
C MET A 311 -14.21 -18.89 16.77
N LYS A 312 -15.32 -19.06 17.49
CA LYS A 312 -16.07 -20.33 17.53
C LYS A 312 -16.99 -20.51 16.32
N SER A 313 -17.59 -19.43 15.81
CA SER A 313 -18.46 -19.48 14.63
C SER A 313 -17.69 -19.63 13.31
N SER A 314 -16.43 -19.21 13.29
CA SER A 314 -15.57 -19.23 12.09
C SER A 314 -14.76 -20.53 11.92
N ARG A 315 -15.09 -21.58 12.67
CA ARG A 315 -14.50 -22.94 12.53
C ARG A 315 -15.37 -23.82 11.66
#